data_AF-A0A1H6FCE6-F1
#
_entry.id   AF-A0A1H6FCE6-F1
#
_cell.length_a   1.000
_cell.length_b   1.000
_cell.length_c   1.000
_cell.angle_alpha   90.00
_cell.angle_beta   90.00
_cell.angle_gamma   90.00
#
_symmetry.space_group_name_H-M   'P 1'
#
loop_
_entity.id
_entity.type
_entity.pdbx_description
1 polymer ?
#
loop_
_entity_poly.entity_id
_entity_poly.type
_entity_poly.pdbx_seq_one_letter_code
_entity_poly.pdbx_strand_id
1 'polypeptide(L)'
;MPTEKVVTFEPDAFDLLMSGKRLALLRYVRDTGTATLESLSEATGLARTTVSRNINLLAKLGLIQFSTSSAYGRHKVIEPVYSKQQRLIVQTEI
;
A
#
# COMPACT_ATOMS: atom_id res chain seq x y z
N MET A 1 -6.75 20.18 9.94
CA MET A 1 -6.43 19.03 10.79
C MET A 1 -6.51 17.78 9.90
N PRO A 2 -5.45 16.97 9.78
CA PRO A 2 -5.54 15.69 9.06
C PRO A 2 -6.54 14.77 9.75
N THR A 3 -7.35 14.04 9.00
CA THR A 3 -8.30 13.06 9.53
C THR A 3 -7.56 11.75 9.84
N GLU A 4 -7.89 11.08 10.94
CA GLU A 4 -7.24 9.82 11.29
C GLU A 4 -7.99 8.63 10.68
N LYS A 5 -7.27 7.68 10.10
CA LYS A 5 -7.80 6.37 9.72
C LYS A 5 -7.08 5.31 10.54
N VAL A 6 -7.79 4.76 11.52
CA VAL A 6 -7.31 3.63 12.32
C VAL A 6 -7.59 2.35 11.55
N VAL A 7 -6.55 1.54 11.36
CA VAL A 7 -6.67 0.19 10.80
C VAL A 7 -6.11 -0.77 11.84
N THR A 8 -6.97 -1.67 12.30
CA THR A 8 -6.65 -2.68 13.30
C THR A 8 -6.39 -4.00 12.61
N PHE A 9 -5.37 -4.71 13.08
CA PHE A 9 -4.96 -6.01 12.56
C PHE A 9 -4.86 -7.02 13.70
N GLU A 10 -5.12 -8.29 13.40
CA GLU A 10 -4.64 -9.40 14.23
C GLU A 10 -3.11 -9.32 14.39
N PRO A 11 -2.53 -9.77 15.52
CA PRO A 11 -1.09 -9.71 15.77
C PRO A 11 -0.25 -10.30 14.62
N ASP A 12 -0.63 -11.46 14.09
CA ASP A 12 0.07 -12.11 12.98
C ASP A 12 0.02 -11.27 11.68
N ALA A 13 -1.11 -10.59 11.44
CA ALA A 13 -1.27 -9.70 10.29
C ALA A 13 -0.49 -8.40 10.46
N PHE A 14 -0.35 -7.90 11.69
CA PHE A 14 0.50 -6.77 12.04
C PHE A 14 1.97 -7.11 11.81
N ASP A 15 2.46 -8.26 12.28
CA ASP A 15 3.84 -8.70 12.07
C ASP A 15 4.16 -8.90 10.59
N LEU A 16 3.19 -9.44 9.83
CA LEU A 16 3.27 -9.45 8.39
C LEU A 16 3.43 -8.01 7.88
N LEU A 17 2.52 -7.09 8.17
CA LEU A 17 2.61 -5.71 7.70
C LEU A 17 3.94 -5.03 8.04
N MET A 18 4.48 -5.28 9.24
CA MET A 18 5.70 -4.68 9.77
C MET A 18 7.00 -5.18 9.14
N SER A 19 6.96 -6.10 8.17
CA SER A 19 8.15 -6.36 7.36
C SER A 19 8.60 -5.07 6.65
N GLY A 20 9.89 -4.76 6.70
CA GLY A 20 10.43 -3.51 6.14
C GLY A 20 10.06 -3.29 4.67
N LYS A 21 9.96 -4.36 3.88
CA LYS A 21 9.58 -4.31 2.45
C LYS A 21 8.14 -3.83 2.23
N ARG A 22 7.19 -4.31 3.04
CA ARG A 22 5.77 -3.94 2.91
C ARG A 22 5.52 -2.52 3.37
N LEU A 23 6.19 -2.11 4.45
CA LEU A 23 6.13 -0.73 4.91
C LEU A 23 6.70 0.24 3.87
N ALA A 24 7.81 -0.10 3.20
CA ALA A 24 8.38 0.71 2.13
C ALA A 24 7.42 0.90 0.95
N LEU A 25 6.79 -0.20 0.48
CA LEU A 25 5.80 -0.15 -0.60
C LEU A 25 4.58 0.70 -0.21
N LEU A 26 4.05 0.50 1.00
CA LEU A 26 2.88 1.24 1.47
C LEU A 26 3.16 2.75 1.61
N ARG A 27 4.35 3.12 2.11
CA ARG A 27 4.80 4.51 2.19
C ARG A 27 4.87 5.14 0.81
N TYR A 28 5.50 4.45 -0.14
CA TYR A 28 5.60 4.96 -1.51
C TYR A 28 4.23 5.24 -2.12
N VAL A 29 3.30 4.27 -2.05
CA VAL A 29 1.93 4.42 -2.59
C VAL A 29 1.19 5.58 -1.92
N ARG A 30 1.34 5.76 -0.59
CA ARG A 30 0.77 6.91 0.12
C ARG A 30 1.32 8.23 -0.44
N ASP A 31 2.64 8.33 -0.53
CA ASP A 31 3.31 9.59 -0.84
C ASP A 31 3.06 10.03 -2.30
N THR A 32 3.05 9.07 -3.23
CA THR A 32 2.72 9.36 -4.64
C THR A 32 1.21 9.49 -4.85
N GLY A 33 0.39 8.75 -4.10
CA GLY A 33 -1.07 8.70 -4.23
C GLY A 33 -1.55 7.69 -5.28
N THR A 34 -0.73 7.41 -6.29
CA THR A 34 -0.94 6.35 -7.29
C THR A 34 0.40 5.75 -7.68
N ALA A 35 0.46 4.45 -7.97
CA ALA A 35 1.69 3.77 -8.41
C ALA A 35 1.40 2.64 -9.41
N THR A 36 2.42 2.22 -10.16
CA THR A 36 2.41 0.98 -10.95
C THR A 36 3.34 -0.06 -10.32
N LEU A 37 3.23 -1.32 -10.73
CA LEU A 37 4.18 -2.35 -10.28
C LEU A 37 5.62 -2.02 -10.68
N GLU A 38 5.81 -1.35 -11.81
CA GLU A 38 7.11 -0.93 -12.32
C GLU A 38 7.69 0.21 -11.48
N SER A 39 6.93 1.28 -11.25
CA SER A 39 7.40 2.41 -10.43
C SER A 39 7.74 1.98 -9.00
N LEU A 40 6.99 1.01 -8.45
CA LEU A 40 7.30 0.42 -7.14
C LEU A 40 8.57 -0.42 -7.16
N SER A 41 8.80 -1.18 -8.22
CA SER A 41 10.01 -2.00 -8.39
C SER A 41 11.25 -1.11 -8.46
N GLU A 42 11.18 -0.04 -9.25
CA GLU A 42 12.23 0.96 -9.40
C GLU A 42 12.50 1.70 -8.08
N ALA A 43 11.45 2.20 -7.43
CA ALA A 43 11.60 3.02 -6.23
C ALA A 43 12.09 2.24 -4.99
N THR A 44 11.78 0.94 -4.92
CA THR A 44 12.15 0.11 -3.77
C THR A 44 13.34 -0.81 -4.03
N GLY A 45 13.82 -0.91 -5.27
CA GLY A 45 14.84 -1.87 -5.69
C GLY A 45 14.40 -3.34 -5.58
N LEU A 46 13.12 -3.60 -5.30
CA LEU A 46 12.58 -4.95 -5.17
C LEU A 46 12.25 -5.52 -6.56
N ALA A 47 12.47 -6.83 -6.74
CA ALA A 47 12.02 -7.52 -7.94
C ALA A 47 10.49 -7.39 -8.13
N ARG A 48 10.05 -7.18 -9.37
CA ARG A 48 8.63 -7.00 -9.72
C ARG A 48 7.71 -8.12 -9.20
N THR A 49 8.20 -9.36 -9.14
CA THR A 49 7.47 -10.50 -8.58
C THR A 49 7.27 -10.37 -7.06
N THR A 50 8.27 -9.86 -6.34
CA THR A 50 8.20 -9.55 -4.91
C THR A 50 7.26 -8.40 -4.65
N VAL A 51 7.33 -7.33 -5.46
CA VAL A 51 6.38 -6.21 -5.40
C VAL A 51 4.96 -6.73 -5.58
N SER A 52 4.69 -7.47 -6.65
CA SER A 52 3.36 -8.02 -6.96
C SER A 52 2.78 -8.85 -5.81
N ARG A 53 3.57 -9.76 -5.21
CA ARG A 53 3.12 -10.55 -4.05
C ARG A 53 2.77 -9.67 -2.84
N ASN A 54 3.60 -8.68 -2.52
CA ASN A 54 3.38 -7.81 -1.37
C ASN A 54 2.20 -6.86 -1.59
N ILE A 55 2.03 -6.32 -2.79
CA ILE A 55 0.88 -5.49 -3.16
C ILE A 55 -0.42 -6.29 -3.09
N ASN A 56 -0.46 -7.53 -3.58
CA ASN A 56 -1.64 -8.38 -3.42
C ASN A 56 -1.99 -8.63 -1.94
N LEU A 57 -1.00 -8.79 -1.07
CA LEU A 57 -1.23 -8.92 0.37
C LEU A 57 -1.77 -7.61 0.98
N LEU A 58 -1.15 -6.47 0.68
CA LEU A 58 -1.61 -5.16 1.16
C LEU A 58 -3.04 -4.83 0.68
N ALA A 59 -3.42 -5.30 -0.52
CA ALA A 59 -4.78 -5.18 -1.03
C ALA A 59 -5.77 -6.06 -0.25
N LYS A 60 -5.40 -7.31 0.07
CA LYS A 60 -6.20 -8.18 0.94
C LYS A 60 -6.40 -7.59 2.34
N LEU A 61 -5.42 -6.84 2.84
CA LEU A 61 -5.47 -6.12 4.10
C LEU A 61 -6.25 -4.78 4.02
N GLY A 62 -6.82 -4.44 2.86
CA GLY A 62 -7.61 -3.20 2.68
C GLY A 62 -6.80 -1.91 2.75
N LEU A 63 -5.47 -1.99 2.64
CA LEU A 63 -4.57 -0.84 2.72
C LEU A 63 -4.37 -0.14 1.38
N ILE A 64 -4.48 -0.91 0.30
CA ILE A 64 -4.42 -0.42 -1.09
C ILE A 64 -5.54 -1.05 -1.92
N GLN A 65 -5.86 -0.43 -3.03
CA GLN A 65 -6.80 -0.92 -4.03
C GLN A 65 -6.19 -0.88 -5.42
N PHE A 66 -6.76 -1.67 -6.32
CA PHE A 66 -6.43 -1.61 -7.73
C PHE A 66 -7.52 -0.85 -8.47
N SER A 67 -7.11 0.13 -9.25
CA SER A 67 -8.01 0.90 -10.12
C SER A 67 -7.54 0.81 -11.57
N THR A 68 -8.42 1.18 -12.49
CA THR A 68 -8.09 1.40 -13.89
C THR A 68 -8.17 2.89 -14.16
N SER A 69 -7.05 3.48 -14.58
CA SER A 69 -7.00 4.90 -14.89
C SER A 69 -6.73 5.12 -16.37
N SER A 70 -7.62 5.89 -17.02
CA SER A 70 -7.45 6.31 -18.41
C SER A 70 -6.28 7.27 -18.59
N ALA A 71 -5.91 8.02 -17.54
CA ALA A 71 -4.75 8.91 -17.52
C ALA A 71 -3.42 8.15 -17.66
N TYR A 72 -3.41 6.86 -17.30
CA TYR A 72 -2.29 5.95 -17.49
C TYR A 72 -2.62 4.87 -18.52
N GLY A 73 -3.34 5.20 -19.61
CA GLY A 73 -3.48 4.29 -20.75
C GLY A 73 -4.24 2.98 -20.49
N ARG A 74 -5.17 2.94 -19.52
CA ARG A 74 -5.85 1.71 -19.04
C ARG A 74 -4.94 0.70 -18.34
N HIS A 75 -3.81 1.15 -17.78
CA HIS A 75 -3.01 0.31 -16.90
C HIS A 75 -3.69 0.12 -15.53
N LYS A 76 -3.47 -1.05 -14.93
CA LYS A 76 -3.85 -1.34 -13.55
C LYS A 76 -2.96 -0.51 -12.63
N VAL A 77 -3.55 0.48 -11.95
CA VAL A 77 -2.86 1.36 -11.01
C VAL A 77 -3.16 0.93 -9.57
N ILE A 78 -2.23 1.22 -8.68
CA ILE A 78 -2.28 0.91 -7.27
C ILE A 78 -2.48 2.21 -6.50
N GLU A 79 -3.48 2.25 -5.65
CA GLU A 79 -3.88 3.46 -4.93
C GLU A 79 -4.08 3.12 -3.45
N PRO A 80 -3.78 4.05 -2.51
CA PRO A 80 -4.13 3.85 -1.12
C PRO A 80 -5.66 3.93 -0.95
N VAL A 81 -6.24 3.11 -0.06
CA VAL A 81 -7.67 3.19 0.31
C VAL A 81 -7.94 4.36 1.28
N TYR A 82 -6.95 5.22 1.47
CA TYR A 82 -6.97 6.37 2.34
C TYR A 82 -6.34 7.56 1.64
N SER A 83 -6.84 8.76 1.91
CA SER A 83 -6.34 9.96 1.25
C SER A 83 -4.98 10.39 1.82
N LYS A 84 -4.21 11.19 1.07
CA LYS A 84 -2.96 11.79 1.58
C LYS A 84 -3.18 12.67 2.81
N GLN A 85 -4.39 13.20 2.98
CA GLN A 85 -4.79 14.03 4.12
C GLN A 85 -5.11 13.20 5.36
N GLN A 86 -5.19 11.87 5.22
CA GLN A 86 -5.46 10.95 6.31
C GLN A 86 -4.17 10.42 6.93
N ARG A 87 -4.09 10.47 8.27
CA ARG A 87 -3.03 9.78 9.01
C ARG A 87 -3.45 8.33 9.21
N LEU A 88 -2.70 7.40 8.60
CA LEU A 88 -2.87 5.97 8.86
C LEU A 88 -2.28 5.62 10.23
N ILE A 89 -3.14 5.14 11.14
CA ILE A 89 -2.75 4.60 12.44
C ILE A 89 -2.94 3.09 12.36
N VAL A 90 -1.86 2.35 12.56
CA VAL A 90 -1.86 0.87 12.53
C VAL A 90 -1.79 0.38 13.97
N GLN A 91 -2.74 -0.45 14.37
CA GLN A 91 -2.81 -1.03 15.71
C GLN A 91 -3.04 -2.54 15.63
N THR A 92 -2.62 -3.27 16.66
CA THR A 92 -2.94 -4.69 16.84
C THR A 92 -4.16 -4.84 17.73
N GLU A 93 -5.02 -5.82 17.46
CA GLU A 93 -6.00 -6.29 18.44
C GLU A 93 -5.23 -6.91 19.63
N ILE A 94 -5.70 -6.62 20.85
CA ILE A 94 -5.10 -7.04 22.12
C ILE A 94 -5.95 -8.16 22.70
#